data_AF-A0A1V1ZKB2-F1
#
_entry.id   AF-A0A1V1ZKB2-F1
#
_cell.length_a   1.000
_cell.length_b   1.000
_cell.length_c   1.000
_cell.angle_alpha   90.00
_cell.angle_beta   90.00
_cell.angle_gamma   90.00
#
_symmetry.space_group_name_H-M   'P 1'
#
loop_
_entity.id
_entity.type
_entity.pdbx_description
1 polymer ?
#
loop_
_entity_poly.entity_id
_entity_poly.type
_entity_poly.pdbx_seq_one_letter_code
_entity_poly.pdbx_strand_id
1 'polypeptide(L)'
;MKRYFLPLIILTLGCNSSQVDELEKTIVAYQDLPTEVKQQIFKVSYIEINEPKRYVKKTKKELLFPWIYNVIFERVNDGKVFKTSGIKGEHGSTYVIYDDFLYIPNHYNIYPSDSLSYLFTRFDLK
;
A
#
# COMPACT_ATOMS: atom_id res chain seq x y z
N MET A 1 -53.27 28.22 6.01
CA MET A 1 -52.26 27.15 5.98
C MET A 1 -51.08 27.62 5.13
N LYS A 2 -49.96 28.03 5.77
CA LYS A 2 -48.75 28.46 5.04
C LYS A 2 -47.88 27.22 4.79
N ARG A 3 -47.55 27.00 3.51
CA ARG A 3 -46.77 25.86 3.02
C ARG A 3 -45.30 26.07 3.39
N TYR A 4 -44.74 25.17 4.19
CA TYR A 4 -43.31 25.14 4.45
C TYR A 4 -42.62 24.47 3.26
N PHE A 5 -41.91 25.24 2.45
CA PHE A 5 -40.96 24.70 1.48
C PHE A 5 -39.71 24.27 2.27
N LEU A 6 -39.55 22.97 2.51
CA LEU A 6 -38.28 22.40 2.94
C LEU A 6 -37.30 22.47 1.76
N PRO A 7 -36.11 23.09 1.89
CA PRO A 7 -35.07 22.89 0.91
C PRO A 7 -34.53 21.48 1.08
N LEU A 8 -34.79 20.64 0.08
CA LEU A 8 -34.17 19.32 -0.07
C LEU A 8 -32.68 19.55 -0.33
N ILE A 9 -31.86 19.60 0.73
CA ILE A 9 -30.41 19.56 0.61
C ILE A 9 -30.08 18.14 0.13
N ILE A 10 -29.94 18.01 -1.19
CA ILE A 10 -29.35 16.82 -1.80
C ILE A 10 -27.88 16.86 -1.38
N LEU A 11 -27.57 16.21 -0.27
CA LEU A 11 -26.23 15.72 0.03
C LEU A 11 -25.87 14.76 -1.11
N THR A 12 -25.33 15.27 -2.20
CA THR A 12 -24.50 14.48 -3.09
C THR A 12 -23.25 14.13 -2.30
N LEU A 13 -23.38 13.12 -1.44
CA LEU A 13 -22.26 12.28 -1.06
C LEU A 13 -21.71 11.78 -2.38
N GLY A 14 -20.75 12.52 -2.94
CA GLY A 14 -19.99 12.09 -4.10
C GLY A 14 -19.54 10.68 -3.76
N CYS A 15 -20.13 9.71 -4.47
CA CYS A 15 -19.70 8.34 -4.41
C CYS A 15 -18.33 8.31 -5.08
N ASN A 16 -17.31 8.73 -4.34
CA ASN A 16 -15.94 8.39 -4.66
C ASN A 16 -15.77 6.92 -4.29
N SER A 17 -16.46 6.03 -5.02
CA SER A 17 -16.02 4.65 -5.14
C SER A 17 -14.69 4.73 -5.89
N SER A 18 -13.65 5.10 -5.16
CA SER A 18 -12.29 4.77 -5.55
C SER A 18 -12.28 3.25 -5.49
N GLN A 19 -12.65 2.64 -6.61
CA GLN A 19 -12.57 1.22 -6.86
C GLN A 19 -11.10 0.88 -6.64
N VAL A 20 -10.82 0.40 -5.44
CA VAL A 20 -9.53 -0.16 -5.11
C VAL A 20 -9.65 -1.57 -5.62
N ASP A 21 -9.13 -1.82 -6.82
CA ASP A 21 -8.89 -3.19 -7.22
C ASP A 21 -8.04 -3.83 -6.12
N GLU A 22 -8.52 -4.93 -5.54
CA GLU A 22 -7.73 -5.67 -4.56
C GLU A 22 -6.51 -6.19 -5.31
N LEU A 23 -5.34 -5.62 -5.00
CA LEU A 23 -4.10 -6.01 -5.63
C LEU A 23 -3.89 -7.51 -5.48
N GLU A 24 -3.50 -8.17 -6.56
CA GLU A 24 -3.15 -9.58 -6.50
C GLU A 24 -2.02 -9.74 -5.48
N LYS A 25 -2.30 -10.49 -4.42
CA LYS A 25 -1.36 -10.74 -3.32
C LYS A 25 -0.87 -12.18 -3.39
N THR A 26 0.44 -12.36 -3.37
CA THR A 26 1.08 -13.66 -3.24
C THR A 26 1.93 -13.69 -1.98
N ILE A 27 1.88 -14.80 -1.23
CA ILE A 27 2.81 -15.03 -0.13
C ILE A 27 4.07 -15.69 -0.70
N VAL A 28 5.23 -15.13 -0.40
CA VAL A 28 6.54 -15.61 -0.87
C VAL A 28 7.49 -15.80 0.31
N ALA A 29 8.29 -16.86 0.28
CA ALA A 29 9.33 -17.09 1.28
C ALA A 29 10.56 -16.23 0.99
N TYR A 30 11.38 -15.95 2.00
CA TYR A 30 12.60 -15.15 1.85
C TYR A 30 13.51 -15.66 0.71
N GLN A 31 13.68 -16.97 0.61
CA GLN A 31 14.54 -17.61 -0.39
C GLN A 31 14.10 -17.32 -1.83
N ASP A 32 12.81 -17.07 -2.05
CA ASP A 32 12.23 -16.81 -3.37
C ASP A 32 12.21 -15.32 -3.73
N LEU A 33 12.65 -14.44 -2.81
CA LEU A 33 12.79 -13.02 -3.11
C LEU A 33 13.94 -12.76 -4.10
N PRO A 34 13.79 -11.77 -5.00
CA PRO A 34 14.90 -11.27 -5.79
C PRO A 34 16.09 -10.85 -4.93
N THR A 35 17.30 -11.02 -5.45
CA THR A 35 18.54 -10.68 -4.73
C THR A 35 18.57 -9.21 -4.32
N GLU A 36 18.08 -8.34 -5.19
CA GLU A 36 17.97 -6.91 -5.01
C GLU A 36 17.05 -6.58 -3.82
N VAL A 37 15.92 -7.29 -3.71
CA VAL A 37 14.97 -7.13 -2.60
C VAL A 37 15.60 -7.60 -1.29
N LYS A 38 16.28 -8.75 -1.27
CA LYS A 38 16.95 -9.31 -0.08
C LYS A 38 17.95 -8.33 0.54
N GLN A 39 18.67 -7.56 -0.28
CA GLN A 39 19.65 -6.56 0.19
C GLN A 39 19.02 -5.35 0.90
N GLN A 40 17.72 -5.11 0.71
CA GLN A 40 17.04 -3.89 1.13
C GLN A 40 15.96 -4.14 2.19
N ILE A 41 15.37 -5.34 2.22
CA ILE A 41 14.13 -5.63 2.96
C ILE A 41 14.24 -5.44 4.49
N PHE A 42 15.45 -5.51 5.06
CA PHE A 42 15.69 -5.34 6.49
C PHE A 42 15.90 -3.88 6.94
N LYS A 43 15.87 -2.90 6.02
CA LYS A 43 16.24 -1.50 6.32
C LYS A 43 15.15 -0.64 6.97
N VAL A 44 13.96 -1.19 7.27
CA VAL A 44 12.86 -0.47 7.93
C VAL A 44 12.55 0.88 7.25
N SER A 45 12.35 0.87 5.94
CA SER A 45 12.13 2.08 5.13
C SER A 45 11.29 1.81 3.89
N TYR A 46 10.89 2.87 3.18
CA TYR A 46 10.45 2.76 1.80
C TYR A 46 11.67 2.79 0.87
N ILE A 47 11.78 1.79 0.01
CA ILE A 47 12.87 1.63 -0.94
C ILE A 47 12.28 1.29 -2.29
N GLU A 48 12.56 2.12 -3.29
CA GLU A 48 12.33 1.76 -4.68
C GLU A 48 13.67 1.55 -5.36
N ILE A 49 13.88 0.33 -5.84
CA ILE A 49 15.13 -0.15 -6.42
C ILE A 49 15.22 0.20 -7.90
N ASN A 50 14.07 0.40 -8.56
CA ASN A 50 14.00 0.74 -9.98
C ASN A 50 14.77 2.01 -10.32
N GLU A 51 15.50 1.97 -11.44
CA GLU A 51 16.11 3.14 -12.06
C GLU A 51 15.66 3.23 -13.54
N PRO A 52 14.87 4.24 -13.93
CA PRO A 52 14.35 5.32 -13.10
C PRO A 52 13.25 4.87 -12.12
N LYS A 53 13.07 5.61 -11.02
CA LYS A 53 11.96 5.39 -10.07
C LYS A 53 10.61 5.52 -10.77
N ARG A 54 9.73 4.54 -10.55
CA ARG A 54 8.41 4.45 -11.18
C ARG A 54 7.27 4.74 -10.22
N TYR A 55 7.51 4.69 -8.91
CA TYR A 55 6.46 4.84 -7.90
C TYR A 55 6.83 5.85 -6.81
N VAL A 56 5.80 6.42 -6.19
CA VAL A 56 5.94 7.33 -5.05
C VAL A 56 5.03 6.84 -3.94
N LYS A 57 5.61 6.60 -2.76
CA LYS A 57 4.85 6.35 -1.54
C LYS A 57 4.26 7.66 -1.02
N LYS A 58 2.95 7.68 -0.78
CA LYS A 58 2.25 8.78 -0.11
C LYS A 58 1.48 8.25 1.10
N THR A 59 1.29 9.12 2.08
CA THR A 59 0.40 8.86 3.21
C THR A 59 -0.85 9.69 3.04
N LYS A 60 -2.01 9.04 2.95
CA LYS A 60 -3.31 9.70 2.81
C LYS A 60 -4.09 9.56 4.11
N LYS A 61 -4.50 10.70 4.67
CA LYS A 61 -5.37 10.77 5.84
C LYS A 61 -6.82 10.55 5.42
N GLU A 62 -7.55 9.70 6.14
CA GLU A 62 -8.98 9.51 5.88
C GLU A 62 -9.77 10.73 6.36
N LEU A 63 -10.72 11.18 5.52
CA LEU A 63 -11.47 12.41 5.78
C LEU A 63 -12.41 12.27 6.98
N LEU A 64 -13.10 11.13 7.08
CA LEU A 64 -14.06 10.84 8.16
C LEU A 64 -13.40 10.29 9.43
N PHE A 65 -12.16 9.80 9.32
CA PHE A 65 -11.42 9.21 10.44
C PHE A 65 -9.97 9.74 10.44
N PRO A 66 -9.74 10.96 10.97
CA PRO A 66 -8.45 11.64 10.97
C PRO A 66 -7.28 10.86 11.59
N TRP A 67 -7.57 9.90 12.47
CA TRP A 67 -6.58 9.02 13.09
C TRP A 67 -6.16 7.86 12.19
N ILE A 68 -6.86 7.63 11.07
CA ILE A 68 -6.52 6.60 10.10
C ILE A 68 -5.66 7.21 9.00
N TYR A 69 -4.44 6.70 8.90
CA TYR A 69 -3.50 7.01 7.83
C TYR A 69 -3.32 5.78 6.96
N ASN A 70 -3.58 5.93 5.66
CA ASN A 70 -3.38 4.89 4.66
C ASN A 70 -2.10 5.15 3.87
N VAL A 71 -1.28 4.11 3.73
CA VAL A 71 -0.16 4.13 2.79
C VAL A 71 -0.70 3.81 1.40
N ILE A 72 -0.34 4.65 0.43
CA ILE A 72 -0.64 4.45 -0.98
C ILE A 72 0.63 4.57 -1.82
N PHE A 73 0.65 3.90 -2.97
CA PHE A 73 1.72 3.99 -3.96
C PHE A 73 1.14 4.55 -5.24
N GLU A 74 1.73 5.61 -5.76
CA GLU A 74 1.29 6.27 -6.99
C GLU A 74 2.33 6.05 -8.08
N ARG A 75 1.91 5.53 -9.23
CA ARG A 75 2.79 5.34 -10.38
C ARG A 75 3.02 6.66 -11.09
N VAL A 76 4.29 6.97 -11.35
CA VAL A 76 4.74 8.28 -11.85
C VAL A 76 4.27 8.55 -13.28
N ASN A 77 4.16 7.51 -14.12
CA ASN A 77 3.87 7.68 -15.54
C ASN A 77 2.42 8.10 -15.84
N ASP A 78 1.46 7.61 -15.06
CA ASP A 78 0.02 7.77 -15.34
C ASP A 78 -0.81 8.13 -14.11
N GLY A 79 -0.19 8.26 -12.94
CA GLY A 79 -0.87 8.60 -11.70
C GLY A 79 -1.73 7.49 -11.12
N LYS A 80 -1.64 6.24 -11.60
CA LYS A 80 -2.39 5.11 -11.04
C LYS A 80 -2.04 4.91 -9.56
N VAL A 81 -3.07 4.82 -8.72
CA VAL A 81 -2.92 4.73 -7.25
C VAL A 81 -3.23 3.32 -6.78
N PHE A 82 -2.28 2.74 -6.07
CA PHE A 82 -2.33 1.43 -5.45
C PHE A 82 -2.49 1.60 -3.95
N LYS A 83 -3.57 1.06 -3.38
CA LYS A 83 -3.76 1.06 -1.92
C LYS A 83 -3.43 -0.31 -1.37
N THR A 84 -2.72 -0.35 -0.26
CA THR A 84 -2.46 -1.60 0.47
C THR A 84 -3.55 -1.89 1.51
N SER A 85 -4.79 -1.47 1.25
CA SER A 85 -5.93 -1.71 2.14
C SER A 85 -6.13 -3.22 2.33
N GLY A 86 -5.97 -3.71 3.55
CA GLY A 86 -6.02 -5.14 3.87
C GLY A 86 -4.80 -5.65 4.63
N ILE A 87 -3.71 -4.87 4.67
CA ILE A 87 -2.58 -5.10 5.57
C ILE A 87 -3.04 -4.81 7.01
N LYS A 88 -3.58 -5.82 7.70
CA LYS A 88 -4.05 -5.75 9.09
C LYS A 88 -3.09 -6.52 9.99
N GLY A 89 -2.45 -5.84 10.94
CA GLY A 89 -1.65 -6.48 11.99
C GLY A 89 -0.38 -7.15 11.47
N GLU A 90 0.71 -7.02 12.21
CA GLU A 90 2.00 -7.72 12.03
C GLU A 90 2.79 -7.49 10.73
N HIS A 91 2.26 -6.87 9.69
CA HIS A 91 3.08 -6.54 8.52
C HIS A 91 4.14 -5.47 8.86
N GLY A 92 5.37 -5.70 8.41
CA GLY A 92 6.51 -4.91 8.83
C GLY A 92 6.60 -3.53 8.19
N SER A 93 7.54 -2.74 8.72
CA SER A 93 7.74 -1.33 8.42
C SER A 93 8.45 -1.05 7.09
N THR A 94 9.02 -2.07 6.45
CA THR A 94 9.73 -1.94 5.18
C THR A 94 8.79 -2.15 4.00
N TYR A 95 8.92 -1.29 2.98
CA TYR A 95 8.26 -1.41 1.69
C TYR A 95 9.34 -1.41 0.63
N VAL A 96 9.48 -2.49 -0.13
CA VAL A 96 10.46 -2.56 -1.22
C VAL A 96 9.72 -2.70 -2.55
N ILE A 97 9.97 -1.77 -3.48
CA ILE A 97 9.50 -1.87 -4.86
C ILE A 97 10.67 -2.27 -5.74
N TYR A 98 10.47 -3.35 -6.49
CA TYR A 98 11.37 -3.81 -7.55
C TYR A 98 10.54 -4.35 -8.69
N ASP A 99 10.88 -3.96 -9.91
CA ASP A 99 10.02 -4.09 -11.07
C ASP A 99 8.64 -3.44 -10.85
N ASP A 100 7.57 -4.15 -11.20
CA ASP A 100 6.18 -3.76 -10.92
C ASP A 100 5.66 -4.49 -9.67
N PHE A 101 6.53 -4.87 -8.73
CA PHE A 101 6.14 -5.59 -7.52
C PHE A 101 6.48 -4.83 -6.25
N LEU A 102 5.54 -4.86 -5.30
CA LEU A 102 5.74 -4.38 -3.94
C LEU A 102 5.89 -5.56 -2.99
N TYR A 103 6.98 -5.58 -2.24
CA TYR A 103 7.30 -6.60 -1.24
C TYR A 103 7.21 -6.00 0.16
N ILE A 104 6.46 -6.66 1.04
CA ILE A 104 6.25 -6.25 2.43
C ILE A 104 6.42 -7.48 3.33
N PRO A 105 7.26 -7.43 4.38
CA PRO A 105 7.36 -8.53 5.34
C PRO A 105 6.04 -8.74 6.09
N ASN A 106 5.72 -10.00 6.38
CA ASN A 106 4.53 -10.37 7.16
C ASN A 106 4.76 -10.30 8.68
N HIS A 107 5.95 -9.88 9.09
CA HIS A 107 6.33 -9.71 10.49
C HIS A 107 6.87 -8.30 10.73
N TYR A 108 6.56 -7.78 11.93
CA TYR A 108 7.16 -6.56 12.45
C TYR A 108 8.56 -6.87 12.98
N ASN A 109 9.51 -5.96 12.81
CA ASN A 109 10.92 -6.12 13.22
C ASN A 109 11.56 -7.43 12.72
N ILE A 110 11.87 -7.48 11.43
CA ILE A 110 12.61 -8.60 10.84
C ILE A 110 14.13 -8.40 10.94
N TYR A 111 14.87 -9.49 11.14
CA TYR A 111 16.33 -9.47 11.26
C TYR A 111 17.00 -10.41 10.24
N PRO A 112 18.16 -10.04 9.66
CA PRO A 112 18.85 -10.91 8.69
C PRO A 112 19.19 -12.32 9.22
N SER A 113 19.46 -12.44 10.52
CA SER A 113 19.76 -13.70 11.21
C SER A 113 18.67 -14.75 11.05
N ASP A 114 17.41 -14.33 11.04
CA ASP A 114 16.24 -15.22 11.02
C ASP A 114 15.58 -15.26 9.64
N SER A 115 16.29 -14.77 8.62
CA SER A 115 15.74 -14.48 7.29
C SER A 115 14.95 -15.63 6.66
N LEU A 116 15.42 -16.87 6.78
CA LEU A 116 14.78 -18.06 6.22
C LEU A 116 13.42 -18.40 6.84
N SER A 117 13.11 -17.86 8.02
CA SER A 117 11.84 -18.10 8.71
C SER A 117 10.72 -17.15 8.27
N TYR A 118 11.05 -16.06 7.56
CA TYR A 118 10.09 -15.01 7.25
C TYR A 118 9.35 -15.25 5.93
N LEU A 119 8.07 -14.86 5.95
CA LEU A 119 7.22 -14.73 4.79
C LEU A 119 7.01 -13.26 4.44
N PHE A 120 6.75 -13.01 3.17
CA PHE A 120 6.52 -11.68 2.61
C PHE A 120 5.26 -11.71 1.76
N THR A 121 4.53 -10.61 1.78
CA THR A 121 3.46 -10.37 0.81
C THR A 121 4.05 -9.63 -0.38
N ARG A 122 3.82 -10.17 -1.57
CA ARG A 122 4.10 -9.53 -2.87
C ARG A 122 2.79 -9.06 -3.48
N PHE A 123 2.74 -7.80 -3.89
CA PHE A 123 1.63 -7.22 -4.65
C PHE A 123 2.08 -6.90 -6.08
N ASP A 124 1.23 -7.18 -7.07
CA ASP A 124 1.42 -6.73 -8.47
C ASP A 124 0.91 -5.28 -8.64
N LEU A 125 1.76 -4.39 -9.15
CA LEU A 125 1.53 -2.97 -9.38
C LEU A 125 1.39 -2.61 -10.88
N LYS A 126 1.00 -3.54 -11.73
CA LYS A 126 0.69 -3.29 -13.15
C LYS A 126 -0.63 -2.54 -13.34
#